data_AF-A0A7J8D9Y3-F1
#
_entry.id   AF-A0A7J8D9Y3-F1
#
_cell.length_a   1.000
_cell.length_b   1.000
_cell.length_c   1.000
_cell.angle_alpha   90.00
_cell.angle_beta   90.00
_cell.angle_gamma   90.00
#
_symmetry.space_group_name_H-M   'P 1'
#
loop_
_entity.id
_entity.type
_entity.pdbx_description
1 polymer ?
#
loop_
_entity_poly.entity_id
_entity_poly.type
_entity_poly.pdbx_seq_one_letter_code
_entity_poly.pdbx_strand_id
1 'polypeptide(L)'
;MWVMLQTLNDEVPKYRDQISSPGLMVFPKPVSALEYSFSMSDPDSYKGYIDDLKKFLKPYALEEQKKKNLRVCGDGVLFEQSGPVYEACQFPLDLLQACSGVNDPDFGYSSGNPCILVKMNRIIGLRPLGRPRIDCTVNSKCI
;
A
#
# COMPACT_ATOMS: atom_id res chain seq x y z
N MET A 1 26.14 8.84 23.76
CA MET A 1 25.01 8.27 23.00
C MET A 1 24.45 6.97 23.61
N TRP A 2 25.26 6.09 24.22
CA TRP A 2 24.82 4.78 24.75
C TRP A 2 23.70 4.85 25.82
N VAL A 3 23.80 5.77 26.79
CA VAL A 3 22.79 5.93 27.86
C VAL A 3 21.40 6.28 27.31
N MET A 4 21.33 7.04 26.21
CA MET A 4 20.05 7.39 25.56
C MET A 4 19.36 6.14 25.00
N LEU A 5 20.10 5.26 24.33
CA LEU A 5 19.55 4.03 23.75
C LEU A 5 18.97 3.09 24.81
N GLN A 6 19.53 3.08 26.02
CA GLN A 6 19.00 2.30 27.15
C GLN A 6 17.64 2.79 27.66
N THR A 7 17.27 4.04 27.34
CA THR A 7 15.97 4.62 27.73
C THR A 7 14.90 4.48 26.65
N LEU A 8 15.25 3.91 25.49
CA LEU A 8 14.33 3.67 24.39
C LEU A 8 13.76 2.26 24.45
N ASN A 9 12.58 2.10 23.87
CA ASN A 9 11.94 0.82 23.66
C ASN A 9 12.09 0.44 22.18
N ASP A 10 12.49 -0.80 21.89
CA ASP A 10 12.76 -1.28 20.53
C ASP A 10 11.49 -1.50 19.70
N GLU A 11 10.33 -1.68 20.34
CA GLU A 11 9.05 -2.00 19.69
C GLU A 11 8.16 -0.77 19.51
N VAL A 12 8.19 0.16 20.47
CA VAL A 12 7.25 1.27 20.55
C VAL A 12 7.99 2.61 20.65
N PRO A 13 7.84 3.52 19.66
CA PRO A 13 8.51 4.81 19.71
C PRO A 13 7.93 5.69 20.83
N LYS A 14 8.83 6.38 21.53
CA LYS A 14 8.52 7.23 22.70
C LYS A 14 7.67 8.46 22.36
N TYR A 15 7.93 9.11 21.24
CA TYR A 15 7.23 10.33 20.79
C TYR A 15 6.65 10.14 19.38
N ARG A 16 5.45 10.70 19.14
CA ARG A 16 4.66 10.56 17.90
C ARG A 16 3.87 11.82 17.53
N ASP A 17 4.16 12.91 18.21
CA ASP A 17 3.54 14.23 18.07
C ASP A 17 3.49 14.71 16.60
N GLN A 18 4.54 14.43 15.83
CA GLN A 18 4.63 14.84 14.42
C GLN A 18 3.89 13.90 13.44
N ILE A 19 3.36 12.77 13.89
CA ILE A 19 2.73 11.74 13.04
C ILE A 19 1.31 11.45 13.54
N SER A 20 0.54 12.52 13.74
CA SER A 20 -0.83 12.45 14.26
C SER A 20 -1.83 11.83 13.27
N SER A 21 -1.57 11.94 11.96
CA SER A 21 -2.39 11.37 10.89
C SER A 21 -1.54 10.58 9.90
N PRO A 22 -1.99 9.40 9.43
CA PRO A 22 -1.26 8.65 8.43
C PRO A 22 -1.28 9.37 7.08
N GLY A 23 -0.11 9.53 6.47
CA GLY A 23 0.00 9.95 5.08
C GLY A 23 -0.49 8.86 4.12
N LEU A 24 -0.94 9.28 2.94
CA LEU A 24 -1.23 8.41 1.81
C LEU A 24 -0.14 8.55 0.74
N MET A 25 0.18 7.44 0.10
CA MET A 25 1.10 7.38 -1.03
C MET A 25 0.40 6.71 -2.20
N VAL A 26 0.61 7.23 -3.41
CA VAL A 26 0.20 6.59 -4.65
C VAL A 26 1.36 5.79 -5.24
N PHE A 27 1.04 4.72 -5.97
CA PHE A 27 1.99 3.86 -6.63
C PHE A 27 1.40 3.34 -7.95
N PRO A 28 2.16 3.27 -9.06
CA PRO A 28 3.60 3.54 -9.20
C PRO A 28 3.95 5.03 -9.08
N LYS A 29 5.20 5.34 -8.75
CA LYS A 29 5.65 6.74 -8.57
C LYS A 29 6.15 7.29 -9.90
N PRO A 30 5.50 8.30 -10.50
CA PRO A 30 6.00 8.93 -11.72
C PRO A 30 7.22 9.81 -11.41
N VAL A 31 7.99 10.12 -12.46
CA VAL A 31 9.17 10.99 -12.37
C VAL A 31 8.77 12.42 -11.96
N SER A 32 7.60 12.87 -12.43
CA SER A 32 6.97 14.18 -12.15
C SER A 32 6.15 14.19 -10.86
N ALA A 33 6.59 13.43 -9.83
CA ALA A 33 5.98 13.30 -8.51
C ALA A 33 4.57 12.68 -8.45
N LEU A 34 3.56 13.29 -9.08
CA LEU A 34 2.15 12.86 -9.05
C LEU A 34 1.43 12.96 -10.41
N GLU A 35 2.12 13.36 -11.48
CA GLU A 35 1.55 13.43 -12.82
C GLU A 35 1.87 12.17 -13.62
N TYR A 36 0.84 11.50 -14.12
CA TYR A 36 0.99 10.31 -14.95
C TYR A 36 0.80 10.69 -16.41
N SER A 37 1.89 10.65 -17.20
CA SER A 37 1.86 10.85 -18.64
C SER A 37 2.34 9.59 -19.35
N PHE A 38 1.52 9.06 -20.24
CA PHE A 38 1.85 7.92 -21.10
C PHE A 38 0.99 7.97 -22.37
N SER A 39 1.42 7.23 -23.39
CA SER A 39 0.69 7.10 -24.64
C SER A 39 0.18 5.67 -24.79
N MET A 40 -1.12 5.51 -25.04
CA MET A 40 -1.72 4.18 -25.27
C MET A 40 -1.17 3.51 -26.55
N SER A 41 -0.73 4.34 -27.51
CA SER A 41 -0.17 3.85 -28.78
C SER A 41 1.27 3.35 -28.66
N ASP A 42 1.97 3.70 -27.58
CA ASP A 42 3.37 3.34 -27.34
C ASP A 42 3.51 2.49 -26.08
N PRO A 43 3.60 1.15 -26.20
CA PRO A 43 3.71 0.24 -25.07
C PRO A 43 4.93 0.49 -24.18
N ASP A 44 6.02 1.01 -24.75
CA ASP A 44 7.24 1.27 -23.99
C ASP A 44 7.07 2.47 -23.04
N SER A 45 6.13 3.37 -23.33
CA SER A 45 5.85 4.55 -22.49
C SER A 45 5.32 4.20 -21.10
N TYR A 46 4.54 3.11 -20.97
CA TYR A 46 3.94 2.68 -19.70
C TYR A 46 4.52 1.39 -19.13
N LYS A 47 5.42 0.72 -19.85
CA LYS A 47 6.09 -0.50 -19.41
C LYS A 47 6.78 -0.36 -18.06
N GLY A 48 7.42 0.78 -17.79
CA GLY A 48 8.05 1.07 -16.51
C GLY A 48 7.05 1.04 -15.34
N TYR A 49 5.85 1.58 -15.54
CA TYR A 49 4.78 1.57 -14.53
C TYR A 49 4.28 0.15 -14.24
N ILE A 50 4.12 -0.66 -15.29
CA ILE A 50 3.73 -2.08 -15.16
C ILE A 50 4.78 -2.86 -14.39
N ASP A 51 6.06 -2.70 -14.73
CA ASP A 51 7.15 -3.42 -14.08
C ASP A 51 7.26 -3.05 -12.59
N ASP A 52 7.09 -1.77 -12.26
CA ASP A 52 7.02 -1.29 -10.89
C ASP A 52 5.85 -1.90 -10.12
N LEU A 53 4.66 -1.97 -10.73
CA LEU A 53 3.46 -2.61 -10.16
C LEU A 53 3.70 -4.10 -9.90
N LYS A 54 4.25 -4.84 -10.88
CA LYS A 54 4.59 -6.26 -10.73
C LYS A 54 5.59 -6.48 -9.59
N LYS A 55 6.63 -5.64 -9.53
CA LYS A 55 7.64 -5.70 -8.47
C LYS A 55 7.05 -5.39 -7.10
N PHE A 56 6.14 -4.43 -7.02
CA PHE A 56 5.46 -4.05 -5.78
C PHE A 56 4.51 -5.14 -5.27
N LEU A 57 3.79 -5.82 -6.17
CA LEU A 57 2.83 -6.87 -5.82
C LEU A 57 3.47 -8.24 -5.56
N LYS A 58 4.71 -8.49 -6.03
CA LYS A 58 5.46 -9.73 -5.78
C LYS A 58 5.42 -10.24 -4.33
N PRO A 59 5.69 -9.44 -3.27
CA PRO A 59 5.63 -9.89 -1.87
C PRO A 59 4.20 -10.18 -1.36
N TYR A 60 3.16 -9.79 -2.11
CA TYR A 60 1.76 -10.07 -1.80
C TYR A 60 1.24 -11.33 -2.48
N ALA A 61 2.06 -12.00 -3.32
CA ALA A 61 1.71 -13.29 -3.87
C ALA A 61 1.47 -14.31 -2.76
N LEU A 62 0.47 -15.18 -2.95
CA LEU A 62 0.03 -16.16 -1.95
C LEU A 62 1.20 -17.02 -1.43
N GLU A 63 2.10 -17.45 -2.31
CA GLU A 63 3.25 -18.27 -1.96
C GLU A 63 4.28 -17.52 -1.10
N GLU A 64 4.50 -16.23 -1.36
CA GLU A 64 5.39 -15.39 -0.55
C GLU A 64 4.79 -15.07 0.81
N GLN A 65 3.46 -14.91 0.88
CA GLN A 65 2.74 -14.69 2.13
C GLN A 65 2.72 -15.95 3.01
N LYS A 66 2.55 -17.13 2.39
CA LYS A 66 2.65 -18.43 3.08
C LYS A 66 4.05 -18.66 3.66
N LYS A 67 5.12 -18.36 2.90
CA LYS A 67 6.51 -18.45 3.38
C LYS A 67 6.77 -17.60 4.64
N LYS A 68 6.04 -16.48 4.78
CA LYS A 68 6.12 -15.58 5.93
C LYS A 68 5.18 -15.95 7.07
N ASN A 69 4.44 -17.06 6.96
CA ASN A 69 3.45 -17.51 7.93
C ASN A 69 2.43 -16.42 8.29
N LEU A 70 1.96 -15.64 7.30
CA LEU A 70 0.93 -14.64 7.52
C LEU A 70 -0.40 -15.30 7.88
N ARG A 71 -1.12 -14.72 8.84
CA ARG A 71 -2.38 -15.24 9.32
C ARG A 71 -3.56 -14.69 8.49
N VAL A 72 -4.57 -15.51 8.27
CA VAL A 72 -5.86 -15.05 7.74
C VAL A 72 -6.60 -14.31 8.83
N CYS A 73 -6.82 -13.01 8.64
CA CYS A 73 -7.56 -12.15 9.57
C CYS A 73 -9.00 -11.96 9.11
N GLY A 74 -9.91 -11.72 10.06
CA GLY A 74 -11.31 -11.41 9.75
C GLY A 74 -11.50 -9.94 9.34
N ASP A 75 -12.44 -9.70 8.43
CA ASP A 75 -12.72 -8.35 7.93
C ASP A 75 -13.38 -7.45 8.98
N GLY A 76 -12.92 -6.20 9.06
CA GLY A 76 -13.55 -5.14 9.87
C GLY A 76 -13.35 -5.26 11.38
N VAL A 77 -12.55 -6.22 11.85
CA VAL A 77 -12.21 -6.37 13.27
C VAL A 77 -10.78 -5.93 13.50
N LEU A 78 -10.56 -5.12 14.55
CA LEU A 78 -9.21 -4.73 14.94
C LEU A 78 -8.45 -5.97 15.45
N PHE A 79 -7.30 -6.25 14.85
CA PHE A 79 -6.41 -7.31 15.33
C PHE A 79 -5.54 -6.78 16.48
N GLU A 80 -6.01 -6.96 17.71
CA GLU A 80 -5.23 -6.62 18.90
C GLU A 80 -4.20 -7.71 19.18
N GLN A 81 -2.93 -7.30 19.22
CA GLN A 81 -1.80 -8.20 19.48
C GLN A 81 -1.19 -7.87 20.84
N SER A 82 -1.07 -8.89 21.68
CA SER A 82 -0.41 -8.80 22.98
C SER A 82 0.54 -9.97 23.12
N GLY A 83 1.84 -9.69 23.21
CA GLY A 83 2.88 -10.71 23.34
C GLY A 83 4.18 -10.36 22.62
N PRO A 84 5.26 -11.12 22.84
CA PRO A 84 6.56 -10.89 22.22
C PRO A 84 6.62 -11.34 20.74
N VAL A 85 5.59 -12.03 20.26
CA VAL A 85 5.49 -12.52 18.87
C VAL A 85 4.34 -11.81 18.18
N TYR A 86 4.67 -11.06 17.14
CA TYR A 86 3.70 -10.33 16.33
C TYR A 86 3.44 -11.07 15.02
N GLU A 87 2.18 -11.44 14.80
CA GLU A 87 1.70 -11.99 13.52
C GLU A 87 1.21 -10.86 12.60
N ALA A 88 1.32 -11.03 11.29
CA ALA A 88 0.77 -10.08 10.34
C ALA A 88 -0.39 -10.71 9.56
N CYS A 89 -1.40 -9.90 9.27
CA CYS A 89 -2.53 -10.32 8.46
C CYS A 89 -2.14 -10.47 7.00
N GLN A 90 -2.66 -11.51 6.37
CA GLN A 90 -2.57 -11.71 4.94
C GLN A 90 -3.37 -10.62 4.20
N PHE A 91 -2.84 -10.15 3.07
CA PHE A 91 -3.56 -9.29 2.14
C PHE A 91 -3.72 -10.01 0.79
N PRO A 92 -4.90 -10.59 0.49
CA PRO A 92 -5.11 -11.29 -0.76
C PRO A 92 -5.14 -10.31 -1.95
N LEU A 93 -4.42 -10.65 -3.03
CA LEU A 93 -4.38 -9.86 -4.25
C LEU A 93 -5.74 -9.75 -4.95
N ASP A 94 -6.63 -10.71 -4.71
CA ASP A 94 -7.99 -10.74 -5.27
C ASP A 94 -8.83 -9.52 -4.84
N LEU A 95 -8.49 -8.89 -3.71
CA LEU A 95 -9.12 -7.64 -3.26
C LEU A 95 -8.88 -6.48 -4.22
N LEU A 96 -7.81 -6.52 -5.01
CA LEU A 96 -7.51 -5.52 -6.04
C LEU A 96 -8.26 -5.78 -7.36
N GLN A 97 -9.02 -6.88 -7.45
CA GLN A 97 -9.86 -7.22 -8.61
C GLN A 97 -9.08 -7.15 -9.94
N ALA A 98 -9.52 -6.29 -10.87
CA ALA A 98 -8.88 -6.09 -12.18
C ALA A 98 -7.44 -5.56 -12.06
N CYS A 99 -7.11 -4.85 -10.97
CA CYS A 99 -5.78 -4.28 -10.71
C CYS A 99 -4.81 -5.25 -10.01
N SER A 100 -5.19 -6.52 -9.85
CA SER A 100 -4.34 -7.55 -9.23
C SER A 100 -3.16 -7.99 -10.10
N GLY A 101 -3.23 -7.75 -11.41
CA GLY A 101 -2.23 -8.24 -12.37
C GLY A 101 -2.41 -9.70 -12.78
N VAL A 102 -3.43 -10.39 -12.25
CA VAL A 102 -3.72 -11.81 -12.53
C VAL A 102 -4.51 -11.96 -13.83
N ASN A 103 -5.57 -11.15 -13.99
CA ASN A 103 -6.42 -11.18 -15.19
C ASN A 103 -5.89 -10.26 -16.29
N ASP A 104 -5.28 -9.14 -15.90
CA ASP A 104 -4.72 -8.14 -16.82
C ASP A 104 -3.26 -7.84 -16.44
N PRO A 105 -2.27 -8.32 -17.21
CA PRO A 105 -0.86 -8.07 -16.93
C PRO A 105 -0.42 -6.62 -17.19
N ASP A 106 -1.27 -5.83 -17.86
CA ASP A 106 -1.02 -4.43 -18.20
C ASP A 106 -1.67 -3.46 -17.22
N PHE A 107 -2.39 -3.95 -16.20
CA PHE A 107 -3.01 -3.12 -15.16
C PHE A 107 -3.87 -1.97 -15.71
N GLY A 108 -4.59 -2.23 -16.81
CA GLY A 108 -5.46 -1.26 -17.48
C GLY A 108 -4.76 -0.16 -18.28
N TYR A 109 -3.41 -0.13 -18.34
CA TYR A 109 -2.68 0.90 -19.10
C TYR A 109 -2.92 0.80 -20.61
N SER A 110 -3.04 -0.41 -21.16
CA SER A 110 -3.33 -0.64 -22.58
C SER A 110 -4.75 -0.24 -22.99
N SER A 111 -5.70 -0.26 -22.03
CA SER A 111 -7.10 0.14 -22.26
C SER A 111 -7.39 1.61 -21.92
N GLY A 112 -6.37 2.34 -21.46
CA GLY A 112 -6.50 3.75 -21.07
C GLY A 112 -7.12 4.00 -19.69
N ASN A 113 -7.35 2.93 -18.91
CA ASN A 113 -7.85 3.00 -17.54
C ASN A 113 -6.77 2.48 -16.58
N PRO A 114 -5.69 3.25 -16.32
CA PRO A 114 -4.56 2.77 -15.55
C PRO A 114 -4.93 2.54 -14.08
N CYS A 115 -4.48 1.42 -13.53
CA CYS A 115 -4.59 1.15 -12.11
C CYS A 115 -3.51 1.90 -11.33
N ILE A 116 -3.94 2.66 -10.31
CA ILE A 116 -3.07 3.34 -9.35
C ILE A 116 -3.39 2.79 -7.97
N LEU A 117 -2.38 2.26 -7.29
CA LEU A 117 -2.50 1.71 -5.95
C LEU A 117 -2.31 2.84 -4.93
N VAL A 118 -3.22 2.93 -3.96
CA VAL A 118 -3.10 3.85 -2.83
C VAL A 118 -2.68 3.05 -1.59
N LYS A 119 -1.60 3.51 -0.95
CA LYS A 119 -1.02 2.90 0.24
C LYS A 119 -1.05 3.88 1.41
N MET A 120 -1.55 3.41 2.55
CA MET A 120 -1.50 4.16 3.79
C MET A 120 -0.19 3.93 4.54
N ASN A 121 0.37 4.98 5.12
CA ASN A 121 1.58 4.88 5.95
C ASN A 121 1.26 4.17 7.27
N ARG A 122 2.06 3.15 7.59
CA ARG A 122 1.93 2.38 8.84
C ARG A 122 2.36 3.24 10.03
N ILE A 123 1.49 3.36 11.03
CA ILE A 123 1.76 3.99 12.33
C ILE A 123 1.49 2.95 13.42
N ILE A 124 2.45 2.77 14.34
CA ILE A 124 2.34 1.79 15.44
C ILE A 124 1.23 2.24 16.39
N GLY A 125 0.31 1.33 16.75
CA GLY A 125 -0.80 1.63 17.68
C GLY A 125 -1.89 2.54 17.11
N LEU A 126 -1.86 2.89 15.82
CA LEU A 126 -2.95 3.61 15.17
C LEU A 126 -4.20 2.72 15.12
N ARG A 127 -5.31 3.26 15.62
CA ARG A 127 -6.64 2.65 15.53
C ARG A 127 -7.52 3.55 14.66
N PRO A 128 -7.81 3.18 13.39
CA PRO A 128 -8.67 3.98 12.55
C PRO A 128 -10.08 4.02 13.13
N LEU A 129 -10.70 5.20 13.12
CA LEU A 129 -12.09 5.37 13.52
C LEU A 129 -13.02 4.97 12.36
N GLY A 130 -14.05 4.18 12.65
CA GLY A 130 -15.03 3.75 11.64
C GLY A 130 -14.44 2.82 10.59
N ARG A 131 -14.94 2.94 9.35
CA ARG A 131 -14.50 2.14 8.20
C ARG A 131 -13.83 3.06 7.17
N PRO A 132 -12.49 3.15 7.15
CA PRO A 132 -11.81 4.01 6.20
C PRO A 132 -12.09 3.53 4.77
N ARG A 133 -12.36 4.48 3.88
CA ARG A 133 -12.60 4.25 2.45
C ARG A 133 -11.80 5.25 1.65
N ILE A 134 -11.36 4.82 0.47
CA ILE A 134 -10.70 5.68 -0.51
C ILE A 134 -11.77 6.07 -1.53
N ASP A 135 -11.91 7.37 -1.76
CA ASP A 135 -12.77 7.92 -2.79
C ASP A 135 -11.92 8.80 -3.72
N CYS A 136 -11.93 8.47 -5.00
CA CYS A 136 -11.15 9.15 -6.04
C CYS A 136 -12.12 9.92 -6.93
N THR A 137 -12.35 11.19 -6.62
CA THR A 137 -13.22 12.06 -7.40
C THR A 137 -12.40 12.96 -8.33
N VAL A 138 -12.88 13.15 -9.55
CA VAL A 138 -12.34 14.20 -10.43
C VAL A 138 -12.60 15.55 -9.77
N ASN A 139 -11.56 16.35 -9.58
CA ASN A 139 -11.74 17.70 -9.06
C ASN A 139 -12.28 18.58 -10.18
N SER A 140 -13.60 18.75 -10.25
CA SER A 140 -14.29 19.56 -11.26
C SER A 140 -14.20 21.08 -11.03
N LYS A 141 -13.28 21.54 -10.18
CA LYS A 141 -12.98 22.97 -10.03
C LYS A 141 -11.94 23.41 -11.07
N CYS A 142 -12.39 23.53 -12.32
CA CYS A 142 -11.83 24.51 -13.24
C CYS A 142 -12.55 25.84 -12.96
N ILE A 143 -11.87 26.75 -12.27
CA ILE A 143 -12.11 28.20 -12.38
C ILE A 143 -10.88 28.76 -13.07
#